data_AF-A0A519LKG0-F1
#
_entry.id   AF-A0A519LKG0-F1
#
_cell.length_a   1.000
_cell.length_b   1.000
_cell.length_c   1.000
_cell.angle_alpha   90.00
_cell.angle_beta   90.00
_cell.angle_gamma   90.00
#
_symmetry.space_group_name_H-M   'P 1'
#
loop_
_entity.id
_entity.type
_entity.pdbx_description
1 polymer ?
#
loop_
_entity_poly.entity_id
_entity_poly.type
_entity_poly.pdbx_seq_one_letter_code
_entity_poly.pdbx_strand_id
1 'polypeptide(L)'
;LLCSDGLWGTLSDEDISKQIARNTVSHSVPDLVEAALRKAGDSSDNVTVIALEWETPDAFESTQGVSTDSISDDVFASTIQAGPLDGLVDDLDDEAIERSIAEINEAIRRSAARKA
;
A
#
# COMPACT_ATOMS: atom_id res chain seq x y z
N LEU A 1 8.69 -7.32 -1.05
CA LEU A 1 7.71 -8.22 -1.72
C LEU A 1 7.35 -9.35 -0.76
N LEU A 2 6.07 -9.60 -0.54
CA LEU A 2 5.54 -10.79 0.12
C LEU A 2 4.70 -11.55 -0.90
N CYS A 3 4.86 -12.87 -1.00
CA CYS A 3 4.12 -13.68 -1.97
C CYS A 3 3.85 -15.10 -1.47
N SER A 4 2.82 -15.75 -2.03
CA SER A 4 2.55 -17.18 -1.82
C SER A 4 3.50 -18.07 -2.63
N ASP A 5 3.53 -19.34 -2.26
CA ASP A 5 4.23 -20.43 -2.98
C ASP A 5 3.75 -20.63 -4.42
N GLY A 6 2.50 -20.28 -4.72
CA GLY A 6 2.04 -20.17 -6.11
C GLY A 6 2.92 -19.26 -6.98
N LEU A 7 3.54 -18.21 -6.41
CA LEU A 7 4.49 -17.34 -7.13
C LEU A 7 5.92 -17.90 -7.12
N TRP A 8 6.53 -18.02 -5.93
CA TRP A 8 7.96 -18.34 -5.80
C TRP A 8 8.30 -19.81 -6.08
N GLY A 9 7.30 -20.70 -6.05
CA GLY A 9 7.44 -22.07 -6.55
C GLY A 9 7.45 -22.15 -8.08
N THR A 10 6.89 -21.15 -8.76
CA THR A 10 6.73 -21.14 -10.23
C THR A 10 7.80 -20.29 -10.92
N LEU A 11 8.08 -19.10 -10.40
CA LEU A 11 9.07 -18.16 -10.94
C LEU A 11 10.39 -18.27 -10.19
N SER A 12 11.51 -17.94 -10.85
CA SER A 12 12.80 -17.92 -10.18
C SER A 12 12.96 -16.63 -9.37
N ASP A 13 13.72 -16.69 -8.26
CA ASP A 13 14.07 -15.51 -7.47
C ASP A 13 14.75 -14.42 -8.33
N GLU A 14 15.52 -14.82 -9.34
CA GLU A 14 16.17 -13.90 -10.27
C GLU A 14 15.16 -13.17 -11.15
N ASP A 15 14.13 -13.85 -11.66
CA ASP A 15 13.07 -13.22 -12.46
C ASP A 15 12.22 -12.29 -11.60
N ILE A 16 11.86 -12.72 -10.38
CA ILE A 16 11.08 -11.93 -9.43
C ILE A 16 11.84 -10.65 -9.05
N SER A 17 13.12 -10.78 -8.68
CA SER A 17 13.96 -9.64 -8.29
C SER A 17 14.21 -8.68 -9.47
N LYS A 18 14.46 -9.19 -10.68
CA LYS A 18 14.62 -8.35 -11.88
C LYS A 18 13.37 -7.54 -12.20
N GLN A 19 12.18 -8.13 -12.06
CA GLN A 19 10.93 -7.44 -12.37
C GLN A 19 10.68 -6.29 -11.39
N ILE A 20 10.80 -6.56 -10.08
CA ILE A 20 10.59 -5.57 -9.02
C ILE A 20 11.65 -4.46 -9.05
N ALA A 21 12.88 -4.76 -9.48
CA ALA A 21 13.96 -3.77 -9.54
C ALA A 21 13.85 -2.80 -10.73
N ARG A 22 13.09 -3.16 -11.78
CA ARG A 22 13.04 -2.41 -13.05
C ARG A 22 11.76 -1.61 -13.25
N ASN A 23 10.69 -1.98 -12.57
CA ASN A 23 9.37 -1.38 -12.76
C ASN A 23 8.78 -0.97 -11.40
N THR A 24 7.84 -0.03 -11.43
CA THR A 24 7.06 0.34 -10.24
C THR A 24 6.30 -0.85 -9.70
N VAL A 25 5.91 -0.81 -8.41
CA VAL A 25 5.09 -1.87 -7.79
C VAL A 25 3.76 -2.07 -8.50
N SER A 26 3.16 -1.00 -9.04
CA SER A 26 1.90 -1.02 -9.78
C SER A 26 1.96 -1.82 -11.09
N HIS A 27 3.11 -1.87 -11.75
CA HIS A 27 3.32 -2.68 -12.96
C HIS A 27 3.90 -4.06 -12.63
N SER A 28 4.88 -4.12 -11.72
CA SER A 28 5.57 -5.36 -11.40
C SER A 28 4.64 -6.43 -10.82
N VAL A 29 3.70 -6.06 -9.95
CA VAL A 29 2.85 -7.03 -9.25
C VAL A 29 1.89 -7.74 -10.21
N PRO A 30 1.07 -7.05 -11.03
CA PRO A 30 0.23 -7.72 -12.02
C PRO A 30 1.02 -8.61 -12.98
N ASP A 31 2.16 -8.13 -13.49
CA ASP A 31 2.99 -8.88 -14.43
C ASP A 31 3.55 -10.17 -13.82
N LEU A 32 3.99 -10.12 -12.56
CA LEU A 32 4.49 -11.30 -11.85
C LEU A 32 3.37 -12.34 -11.63
N VAL A 33 2.17 -11.89 -11.27
CA VAL A 33 1.02 -12.77 -11.10
C VAL A 33 0.67 -13.43 -12.44
N GLU A 34 0.56 -12.67 -13.52
CA GLU A 34 0.29 -13.22 -14.84
C GLU A 34 1.40 -14.19 -15.29
N ALA A 35 2.66 -13.85 -15.07
CA ALA A 35 3.78 -14.70 -15.44
C ALA A 35 3.75 -16.04 -14.69
N ALA A 36 3.41 -16.03 -13.39
CA ALA A 36 3.25 -17.25 -12.61
C ALA A 36 2.07 -18.08 -13.11
N LEU A 37 0.88 -17.48 -13.27
CA LEU A 37 -0.31 -18.19 -13.77
C LEU A 37 -0.06 -18.80 -15.17
N ARG A 38 0.56 -18.04 -16.07
CA ARG A 38 0.87 -18.49 -17.43
C ARG A 38 1.92 -19.61 -17.45
N LYS A 39 2.92 -19.54 -16.56
CA LYS A 39 3.98 -20.56 -16.49
C LYS A 39 3.51 -21.85 -15.83
N ALA A 40 2.68 -21.77 -14.80
CA ALA A 40 2.14 -22.95 -14.12
C ALA A 40 0.98 -23.61 -14.87
N GLY A 41 0.20 -22.84 -15.64
CA GLY A 41 -0.88 -23.37 -16.47
C GLY A 41 -1.90 -24.16 -15.65
N ASP A 42 -2.23 -25.36 -16.11
CA ASP A 42 -3.18 -26.27 -15.43
C ASP A 42 -2.72 -26.71 -14.03
N SER A 43 -1.43 -26.57 -13.72
CA SER A 43 -0.86 -26.87 -12.41
C SER A 43 -0.72 -25.65 -11.49
N SER A 44 -1.33 -24.52 -11.86
CA SER A 44 -1.24 -23.29 -11.06
C SER A 44 -1.94 -23.43 -9.72
N ASP A 45 -1.22 -23.07 -8.66
CA ASP A 45 -1.80 -22.83 -7.34
C ASP A 45 -2.29 -21.36 -7.22
N ASN A 46 -2.91 -21.03 -6.09
CA ASN A 46 -3.34 -19.67 -5.76
C ASN A 46 -2.13 -18.74 -5.61
N VAL A 47 -2.09 -17.71 -6.45
CA VAL A 47 -1.05 -16.70 -6.45
C VAL A 47 -1.53 -15.47 -5.69
N THR A 48 -0.87 -15.13 -4.58
CA THR A 48 -1.08 -13.89 -3.83
C THR A 48 0.23 -13.13 -3.76
N VAL A 49 0.19 -11.82 -4.03
CA VAL A 49 1.38 -10.96 -4.03
C VAL A 49 1.06 -9.61 -3.41
N ILE A 50 1.92 -9.15 -2.51
CA ILE A 50 1.89 -7.80 -1.92
C ILE A 50 3.28 -7.19 -2.06
N ALA A 51 3.36 -6.02 -2.71
CA ALA A 51 4.60 -5.25 -2.83
C ALA A 51 4.39 -3.83 -2.29
N LEU A 52 5.42 -3.30 -1.65
CA LEU A 52 5.47 -1.92 -1.17
C LEU A 52 6.77 -1.31 -1.67
N GLU A 53 6.71 -0.06 -2.09
CA GLU A 53 7.85 0.78 -2.45
C GLU A 53 8.00 1.86 -1.39
N TRP A 54 9.19 1.96 -0.80
CA TRP A 54 9.51 3.02 0.15
C TRP A 54 10.00 4.24 -0.60
N GLU A 55 9.27 5.35 -0.48
CA GLU A 55 9.77 6.65 -0.90
C GLU A 55 10.66 7.22 0.21
N THR A 56 11.97 7.25 -0.01
CA THR A 56 12.87 8.11 0.77
C THR A 56 12.81 9.54 0.22
N PRO A 57 12.61 10.57 1.06
CA PRO A 57 12.42 11.96 0.60
C PRO A 57 13.61 12.58 -0.15
N ASP A 58 14.73 11.87 -0.32
CA ASP A 58 15.95 12.37 -0.98
C ASP A 58 16.27 11.71 -2.34
N ALA A 59 15.33 11.01 -2.96
CA ALA A 59 15.48 10.56 -4.35
C ALA A 59 14.45 11.26 -5.25
N PHE A 60 14.77 12.50 -5.64
CA PHE A 60 13.96 13.30 -6.55
C PHE A 60 13.94 12.70 -7.97
N GLU A 61 12.74 12.68 -8.55
CA GLU A 61 12.35 12.49 -9.96
C GLU A 61 12.68 11.16 -10.67
N SER A 62 11.72 10.23 -10.65
CA SER A 62 10.97 9.81 -11.86
C SER A 62 9.91 8.75 -11.53
N THR A 63 8.96 9.06 -10.65
CA THR A 63 7.63 8.45 -10.72
C THR A 63 6.72 9.53 -11.27
N GLN A 64 6.65 9.62 -12.62
CA GLN A 64 5.62 10.44 -13.26
C GLN A 64 4.27 10.02 -12.67
N GLY A 65 3.66 10.98 -11.97
CA GLY A 65 2.56 10.75 -11.08
C GLY A 65 1.37 10.09 -11.76
N VAL A 66 0.89 9.02 -11.13
CA VAL A 66 -0.55 8.76 -11.15
C VAL A 66 -1.15 9.78 -10.20
N SER A 67 -1.48 10.96 -10.74
CA SER A 67 -2.27 11.96 -10.01
C SER A 67 -3.75 11.70 -10.27
N THR A 68 -4.48 11.42 -9.20
CA THR A 68 -5.94 11.18 -9.19
C THR A 68 -6.75 12.40 -9.64
N ASP A 69 -6.11 13.57 -9.78
CA ASP A 69 -6.69 14.84 -10.20
C ASP A 69 -7.16 14.87 -11.68
N SER A 70 -6.80 13.84 -12.46
CA SER A 70 -7.11 13.77 -13.91
C SER A 70 -8.10 12.67 -14.29
N ILE A 71 -8.68 11.95 -13.33
CA ILE A 71 -9.70 10.92 -13.60
C ILE A 71 -11.05 11.62 -13.83
N SER A 72 -11.57 11.53 -15.05
CA SER A 72 -12.88 12.06 -15.44
C SER A 72 -14.01 11.32 -14.71
N ASP A 73 -15.04 12.07 -14.28
CA ASP A 73 -16.20 11.65 -13.47
C ASP A 73 -16.97 10.41 -13.99
N ASP A 74 -16.77 9.99 -15.24
CA ASP A 74 -17.55 8.93 -15.90
C ASP A 74 -16.88 7.53 -15.92
N VAL A 75 -15.71 7.35 -15.29
CA VAL A 75 -15.02 6.04 -15.29
C VAL A 75 -15.37 5.24 -14.04
N PHE A 76 -16.23 4.23 -14.20
CA PHE A 76 -16.50 3.19 -13.19
C PHE A 76 -15.22 2.39 -12.87
N ALA A 77 -14.47 2.84 -11.87
CA ALA A 77 -13.47 2.06 -11.18
C ALA A 77 -14.15 1.26 -10.05
N SER A 78 -14.20 -0.07 -10.18
CA SER A 78 -14.71 -0.95 -9.13
C SER A 78 -13.68 -1.09 -8.00
N THR A 79 -13.42 0.01 -7.28
CA THR A 79 -12.64 0.05 -6.05
C THR A 79 -13.55 -0.32 -4.88
N ILE A 80 -13.10 -1.23 -4.03
CA ILE A 80 -13.80 -1.60 -2.80
C ILE A 80 -13.86 -0.36 -1.89
N GLN A 81 -15.02 0.29 -1.87
CA GLN A 81 -15.29 1.41 -0.98
C GLN A 81 -15.70 0.86 0.39
N ALA A 82 -14.81 0.97 1.37
CA ALA A 82 -15.27 1.20 2.73
C ALA A 82 -16.15 2.47 2.70
N GLY A 83 -17.32 2.43 3.34
CA GLY A 83 -18.43 3.36 3.14
C GLY A 83 -18.16 4.86 3.42
N PRO A 84 -19.21 5.70 3.35
CA PRO A 84 -19.10 7.15 3.22
C PRO A 84 -18.16 7.80 4.26
N LEU A 85 -17.21 8.59 3.75
CA LEU A 85 -16.25 9.43 4.49
C LEU A 85 -16.91 10.64 5.19
N ASP A 86 -18.19 10.57 5.56
CA ASP A 86 -18.92 11.71 6.17
C ASP A 86 -18.48 11.97 7.62
N GLY A 87 -17.72 11.05 8.22
CA GLY A 87 -17.14 11.19 9.56
C GLY A 87 -15.63 11.46 9.61
N LEU A 88 -14.90 11.37 8.48
CA LEU A 88 -13.43 11.49 8.48
C LEU A 88 -12.93 12.93 8.34
N VAL A 89 -13.79 13.86 7.90
CA VAL A 89 -13.38 15.25 7.65
C VAL A 89 -13.25 16.03 8.97
N ASP A 90 -14.03 15.65 10.00
CA ASP A 90 -14.00 16.25 11.34
C ASP A 90 -12.77 15.80 12.16
N ASP A 91 -12.20 14.63 11.85
CA ASP A 91 -10.99 14.08 12.50
C ASP A 91 -9.67 14.60 11.91
N LEU A 92 -9.72 15.39 10.84
CA LEU A 92 -8.54 15.93 10.13
C LEU A 92 -8.38 17.45 10.27
N ASP A 93 -9.22 18.12 11.08
CA ASP A 93 -8.99 19.52 11.41
C ASP A 93 -7.82 19.69 12.39
N ASP A 94 -7.12 20.83 12.29
CA ASP A 94 -5.96 21.12 13.16
C ASP A 94 -6.37 21.20 14.64
N GLU A 95 -7.64 21.49 14.94
CA GLU A 95 -8.18 21.59 16.30
C GLU A 95 -8.33 20.22 16.98
N ALA A 96 -8.78 19.20 16.25
CA ALA A 96 -8.87 17.82 16.70
C ALA A 96 -7.48 17.24 16.94
N ILE A 97 -6.52 17.53 16.06
CA ILE A 97 -5.12 17.12 16.24
C ILE A 97 -4.56 17.70 17.55
N GLU A 98 -4.75 19.00 17.82
CA GLU A 98 -4.28 19.64 19.06
C GLU A 98 -4.99 19.09 20.31
N ARG A 99 -6.30 18.80 20.22
CA ARG A 99 -7.06 18.17 21.30
C ARG A 99 -6.53 16.76 21.62
N SER A 100 -6.21 15.96 20.60
CA SER A 100 -5.63 14.62 20.78
C SER A 100 -4.23 14.66 21.39
N ILE A 101 -3.39 15.63 21.00
CA ILE A 101 -2.06 15.83 21.60
C ILE A 101 -2.18 16.20 23.09
N ALA A 102 -3.13 17.07 23.44
CA ALA A 102 -3.37 17.46 24.84
C ALA A 102 -3.79 16.25 25.69
N GLU A 103 -4.69 15.40 25.18
CA GLU A 103 -5.19 14.22 25.88
C GLU A 103 -4.09 13.18 26.14
N ILE A 104 -3.24 12.91 25.14
CA ILE A 104 -2.09 12.01 25.28
C ILE A 104 -1.14 12.53 26.38
N ASN A 105 -0.84 13.82 26.37
CA ASN A 105 0.05 14.42 27.36
C ASN A 105 -0.53 14.36 28.78
N GLU A 106 -1.84 14.55 28.93
CA GLU A 106 -2.51 14.41 30.21
C GLU A 106 -2.48 12.95 30.70
N ALA A 107 -2.75 11.98 29.83
CA ALA A 107 -2.70 10.56 30.15
C ALA A 107 -1.28 10.12 30.58
N ILE A 108 -0.24 10.64 29.93
CA ILE A 108 1.17 10.43 30.31
C ILE A 108 1.43 11.03 31.69
N ARG A 109 1.02 12.28 31.96
CA ARG A 109 1.21 12.91 33.28
C ARG A 109 0.49 12.15 34.40
N ARG A 110 -0.76 11.73 34.17
CA ARG A 110 -1.54 10.93 35.12
C ARG A 110 -0.87 9.58 35.39
N SER A 111 -0.34 8.94 34.37
CA SER A 111 0.37 7.65 34.51
C SER A 111 1.70 7.80 35.22
N ALA A 112 2.44 8.88 34.96
CA ALA A 112 3.68 9.21 35.66
C ALA A 112 3.45 9.53 37.13
N ALA A 113 2.41 10.32 37.44
CA ALA A 113 2.03 10.66 38.82
C ALA A 113 1.50 9.46 39.63
N ARG A 114 0.89 8.46 38.98
CA ARG A 114 0.42 7.22 39.62
C ARG A 114 1.54 6.20 39.85
N LYS A 115 2.71 6.40 39.23
CA LYS A 115 3.89 5.51 39.31
C LYS A 115 4.99 6.07 40.22
N ALA A 116 4.83 7.30 40.72
CA ALA A 116 5.62 7.93 41.78
C ALA A 116 4.93 7.73 43.14
#